data_AF-A0ABD3HMF4-F1
#
_entry.id   AF-A0ABD3HMF4-F1
#
_cell.length_a   1.000
_cell.length_b   1.000
_cell.length_c   1.000
_cell.angle_alpha   90.00
_cell.angle_beta   90.00
_cell.angle_gamma   90.00
#
_symmetry.space_group_name_H-M   'P 1'
#
loop_
_entity.id
_entity.type
_entity.pdbx_description
1 polymer ?
#
loop_
_entity_poly.entity_id
_entity_poly.type
_entity_poly.pdbx_seq_one_letter_code
_entity_poly.pdbx_strand_id
1 'polypeptide(L)'
;MTVAMDRKKKVKRELTEEEKQAKAELKAIKAEEQRKKKILTKRENLLQGMSVEALVTKNNNFKVHTQWRELMRQGKVEELRKSLDPIMEKYDNDIKKADKTIEHFRNRLDEADDQYEFAHNNHMQTVNTLIDLHHTRVQIMENDFLKHLKRLENEFNTERQYIINMQNTNEQELVGMMKAMEEEFKEAMNDQRQQFETIREELKNKSTEEYNVAKLGLESQVEDLENQIQETHKTYLANTEAKTIQFKTMVKKDVVTSRLVEQRMRKLIRLHEALAYWRARITVNTREWEAMNKALRDEKDRINKHYQDLKRSLNRLHVAEHTKLRAISKASGEVMENLKEKLILAERILSLGALNKKLETEYDRIYPHLISNDGEHPPKQKISFLTQNEKPLPDEDYDRANPERMLRFTTFALDDYGEEVTEERYFENLNRRFNKVMLERMAINLERKRLKEVNSNLQKRLGHYLEMSPMIKQKLKAANFVIDFGGESTPPQPSRSH
;
A
#
# COMPACT_ATOMS: atom_id res chain seq x y z
N MET A 1 -97.42 39.32 55.97
CA MET A 1 -97.98 40.24 56.98
C MET A 1 -99.34 39.68 57.40
N THR A 2 -99.64 39.62 58.72
CA THR A 2 -100.98 39.50 59.36
C THR A 2 -101.96 38.38 58.88
N VAL A 3 -102.38 37.38 59.69
CA VAL A 3 -103.33 37.41 60.85
C VAL A 3 -104.78 37.69 60.39
N ALA A 4 -105.86 36.97 60.75
CA ALA A 4 -106.08 35.90 61.75
C ALA A 4 -107.19 34.87 61.37
N MET A 5 -107.28 33.82 62.20
CA MET A 5 -108.40 32.91 62.54
C MET A 5 -109.75 32.93 61.80
N ASP A 6 -110.29 31.72 61.57
CA ASP A 6 -111.65 31.35 62.03
C ASP A 6 -111.79 29.81 62.19
N ARG A 7 -112.33 29.32 63.32
CA ARG A 7 -112.97 27.99 63.42
C ARG A 7 -114.06 27.90 64.50
N LYS A 8 -115.30 28.02 64.02
CA LYS A 8 -116.45 27.09 64.25
C LYS A 8 -117.04 26.95 65.66
N LYS A 9 -118.34 27.26 65.74
CA LYS A 9 -119.39 26.23 65.93
C LYS A 9 -120.78 26.74 65.50
N LYS A 10 -121.53 25.92 64.75
CA LYS A 10 -123.02 25.98 64.67
C LYS A 10 -123.56 24.58 64.40
N VAL A 11 -124.70 24.26 65.02
CA VAL A 11 -125.42 22.99 64.88
C VAL A 11 -126.52 23.13 63.81
N LYS A 12 -126.88 22.02 63.17
CA LYS A 12 -127.82 21.93 62.04
C LYS A 12 -129.27 22.28 62.40
N ARG A 13 -130.00 22.79 61.39
CA ARG A 13 -131.39 22.43 61.02
C ARG A 13 -131.49 22.44 59.49
N GLU A 14 -132.39 21.64 58.92
CA GLU A 14 -132.44 21.30 57.48
C GLU A 14 -133.75 21.77 56.83
N LEU A 15 -133.68 22.13 55.53
CA LEU A 15 -134.70 22.55 54.52
C LEU A 15 -133.94 23.43 53.49
N THR A 16 -134.11 23.42 52.16
CA THR A 16 -134.86 22.55 51.21
C THR A 16 -133.99 22.38 49.92
N GLU A 17 -134.55 22.04 48.75
CA GLU A 17 -133.77 21.67 47.54
C GLU A 17 -133.38 22.82 46.57
N GLU A 18 -134.13 23.92 46.44
CA GLU A 18 -133.95 24.83 45.29
C GLU A 18 -132.71 25.77 45.36
N GLU A 19 -132.16 26.05 46.54
CA GLU A 19 -130.94 26.88 46.66
C GLU A 19 -129.63 26.17 46.23
N LYS A 20 -129.68 24.86 45.92
CA LYS A 20 -128.49 24.09 45.49
C LYS A 20 -128.04 24.41 44.07
N GLN A 21 -128.97 24.74 43.15
CA GLN A 21 -128.66 24.78 41.71
C GLN A 21 -127.90 26.06 41.31
N ALA A 22 -128.36 27.25 41.72
CA ALA A 22 -127.74 28.53 41.36
C ALA A 22 -126.28 28.67 41.87
N LYS A 23 -125.91 27.94 42.94
CA LYS A 23 -124.55 27.95 43.51
C LYS A 23 -123.56 27.02 42.79
N ALA A 24 -124.06 26.14 41.93
CA ALA A 24 -123.24 25.22 41.13
C ALA A 24 -122.71 25.89 39.84
N GLU A 25 -123.55 26.63 39.13
CA GLU A 25 -123.22 27.21 37.81
C GLU A 25 -122.14 28.30 37.90
N LEU A 26 -122.25 29.23 38.85
CA LEU A 26 -121.23 30.27 39.10
C LEU A 26 -119.86 29.65 39.47
N LYS A 27 -119.86 28.44 40.03
CA LYS A 27 -118.65 27.69 40.39
C LYS A 27 -118.06 26.96 39.18
N ALA A 28 -118.89 26.53 38.23
CA ALA A 28 -118.47 25.91 36.98
C ALA A 28 -117.76 26.91 36.04
N ILE A 29 -118.33 28.09 35.82
CA ILE A 29 -117.76 29.12 34.93
C ILE A 29 -116.38 29.59 35.43
N LYS A 30 -116.25 29.86 36.74
CA LYS A 30 -114.95 30.18 37.36
C LYS A 30 -113.93 29.04 37.27
N ALA A 31 -114.37 27.79 37.29
CA ALA A 31 -113.49 26.64 37.11
C ALA A 31 -113.02 26.52 35.63
N GLU A 32 -113.87 26.83 34.66
CA GLU A 32 -113.51 26.81 33.24
C GLU A 32 -112.52 27.92 32.86
N GLU A 33 -112.72 29.16 33.35
CA GLU A 33 -111.74 30.24 33.13
C GLU A 33 -110.38 29.91 33.76
N GLN A 34 -110.37 29.34 34.98
CA GLN A 34 -109.14 28.85 35.60
C GLN A 34 -108.51 27.70 34.81
N ARG A 35 -109.31 26.84 34.16
CA ARG A 35 -108.82 25.77 33.28
C ARG A 35 -108.20 26.33 32.01
N LYS A 36 -108.83 27.32 31.34
CA LYS A 36 -108.29 28.01 30.16
C LYS A 36 -107.01 28.77 30.50
N LYS A 37 -106.97 29.53 31.61
CA LYS A 37 -105.75 30.17 32.10
C LYS A 37 -104.63 29.17 32.40
N LYS A 38 -104.93 28.01 33.01
CA LYS A 38 -103.98 26.90 33.21
C LYS A 38 -103.49 26.22 31.93
N ILE A 39 -104.28 26.24 30.85
CA ILE A 39 -103.88 25.69 29.54
C ILE A 39 -103.00 26.70 28.79
N LEU A 40 -103.36 27.98 28.81
CA LEU A 40 -102.55 29.04 28.18
C LEU A 40 -101.19 29.16 28.87
N THR A 41 -101.13 29.22 30.20
CA THR A 41 -99.85 29.25 30.92
C THR A 41 -99.03 27.97 30.68
N LYS A 42 -99.65 26.79 30.56
CA LYS A 42 -98.94 25.57 30.15
C LYS A 42 -98.39 25.66 28.72
N ARG A 43 -99.11 26.28 27.78
CA ARG A 43 -98.68 26.45 26.38
C ARG A 43 -97.57 27.49 26.25
N GLU A 44 -97.66 28.58 27.00
CA GLU A 44 -96.60 29.60 27.12
C GLU A 44 -95.35 28.97 27.75
N ASN A 45 -95.49 28.23 28.86
CA ASN A 45 -94.38 27.48 29.46
C ASN A 45 -93.78 26.45 28.50
N LEU A 46 -94.57 25.80 27.63
CA LEU A 46 -94.08 24.86 26.63
C LEU A 46 -93.30 25.59 25.51
N LEU A 47 -93.83 26.70 24.98
CA LEU A 47 -93.16 27.51 23.96
C LEU A 47 -91.89 28.16 24.49
N GLN A 48 -91.92 28.67 25.73
CA GLN A 48 -90.76 29.19 26.43
C GLN A 48 -89.75 28.07 26.72
N GLY A 49 -90.22 26.88 27.08
CA GLY A 49 -89.41 25.66 27.19
C GLY A 49 -88.71 25.30 25.88
N MET A 50 -89.44 25.21 24.76
CA MET A 50 -88.87 24.95 23.43
C MET A 50 -87.89 26.04 22.98
N SER A 51 -88.16 27.31 23.29
CA SER A 51 -87.26 28.43 22.97
C SER A 51 -85.96 28.35 23.78
N VAL A 52 -86.06 28.05 25.08
CA VAL A 52 -84.92 27.79 25.96
C VAL A 52 -84.16 26.54 25.49
N GLU A 53 -84.84 25.47 25.13
CA GLU A 53 -84.24 24.22 24.63
C GLU A 53 -83.52 24.43 23.30
N ALA A 54 -84.08 25.21 22.36
CA ALA A 54 -83.42 25.57 21.12
C ALA A 54 -82.18 26.46 21.35
N LEU A 55 -82.26 27.42 22.28
CA LEU A 55 -81.12 28.27 22.66
C LEU A 55 -80.03 27.46 23.36
N VAL A 56 -80.41 26.55 24.26
CA VAL A 56 -79.52 25.59 24.94
C VAL A 56 -78.89 24.64 23.93
N THR A 57 -79.64 24.14 22.95
CA THR A 57 -79.12 23.27 21.88
C THR A 57 -78.13 24.02 20.99
N LYS A 58 -78.41 25.28 20.62
CA LYS A 58 -77.47 26.13 19.87
C LYS A 58 -76.20 26.42 20.68
N ASN A 59 -76.32 26.74 21.96
CA ASN A 59 -75.20 26.98 22.86
C ASN A 59 -74.38 25.69 23.09
N ASN A 60 -75.05 24.55 23.25
CA ASN A 60 -74.41 23.25 23.38
C ASN A 60 -73.67 22.85 22.10
N ASN A 61 -74.25 23.06 20.91
CA ASN A 61 -73.54 22.87 19.63
C ASN A 61 -72.32 23.80 19.52
N PHE A 62 -72.42 25.07 19.96
CA PHE A 62 -71.25 25.95 19.98
C PHE A 62 -70.16 25.48 20.95
N LYS A 63 -70.55 24.98 22.15
CA LYS A 63 -69.63 24.35 23.10
C LYS A 63 -68.98 23.09 22.51
N VAL A 64 -69.76 22.20 21.93
CA VAL A 64 -69.29 20.96 21.27
C VAL A 64 -68.34 21.31 20.11
N HIS A 65 -68.67 22.23 19.21
CA HIS A 65 -67.75 22.64 18.14
C HIS A 65 -66.49 23.34 18.67
N THR A 66 -66.56 24.03 19.81
CA THR A 66 -65.39 24.66 20.43
C THR A 66 -64.49 23.63 21.10
N GLN A 67 -65.07 22.67 21.84
CA GLN A 67 -64.38 21.50 22.38
C GLN A 67 -63.80 20.61 21.27
N TRP A 68 -64.52 20.41 20.17
CA TRP A 68 -64.05 19.60 19.04
C TRP A 68 -62.92 20.30 18.28
N ARG A 69 -62.98 21.62 18.08
CA ARG A 69 -61.84 22.38 17.54
C ARG A 69 -60.65 22.33 18.47
N GLU A 70 -60.87 22.38 19.78
CA GLU A 70 -59.79 22.24 20.76
C GLU A 70 -59.15 20.85 20.70
N LEU A 71 -59.96 19.78 20.70
CA LEU A 71 -59.49 18.39 20.62
C LEU A 71 -58.81 18.09 19.28
N MET A 72 -59.31 18.64 18.16
CA MET A 72 -58.65 18.56 16.85
C MET A 72 -57.33 19.36 16.79
N ARG A 73 -57.25 20.52 17.45
CA ARG A 73 -55.99 21.27 17.57
C ARG A 73 -54.97 20.51 18.42
N GLN A 74 -55.39 19.94 19.55
CA GLN A 74 -54.55 19.10 20.40
C GLN A 74 -54.04 17.88 19.63
N GLY A 75 -54.93 17.14 18.97
CA GLY A 75 -54.55 16.01 18.10
C GLY A 75 -53.60 16.40 16.97
N LYS A 76 -53.80 17.56 16.31
CA LYS A 76 -52.87 18.03 15.28
C LYS A 76 -51.52 18.48 15.85
N VAL A 77 -51.50 19.08 17.03
CA VAL A 77 -50.25 19.42 17.75
C VAL A 77 -49.50 18.15 18.16
N GLU A 78 -50.19 17.10 18.61
CA GLU A 78 -49.57 15.80 18.90
C GLU A 78 -49.01 15.12 17.64
N GLU A 79 -49.76 15.12 16.53
CA GLU A 79 -49.30 14.59 15.24
C GLU A 79 -48.06 15.34 14.75
N LEU A 80 -48.07 16.68 14.84
CA LEU A 80 -46.92 17.51 14.45
C LEU A 80 -45.71 17.26 15.36
N ARG A 81 -45.89 17.11 16.68
CA ARG A 81 -44.81 16.72 17.61
C ARG A 81 -44.23 15.36 17.24
N LYS A 82 -45.07 14.34 17.06
CA LYS A 82 -44.66 12.99 16.62
C LYS A 82 -43.96 12.99 15.25
N SER A 83 -44.24 13.96 14.38
CA SER A 83 -43.53 14.13 13.11
C SER A 83 -42.22 14.92 13.23
N LEU A 84 -42.09 15.77 14.25
CA LEU A 84 -40.89 16.53 14.55
C LEU A 84 -39.82 15.64 15.19
N ASP A 85 -40.20 14.74 16.09
CA ASP A 85 -39.27 13.83 16.79
C ASP A 85 -38.34 13.03 15.84
N PRO A 86 -38.82 12.31 14.79
CA PRO A 86 -37.93 11.60 13.85
C PRO A 86 -37.12 12.55 12.94
N ILE A 87 -37.59 13.77 12.72
CA ILE A 87 -36.83 14.80 11.99
C ILE A 87 -35.67 15.31 12.87
N MET A 88 -35.94 15.57 14.16
CA MET A 88 -34.90 15.93 15.14
C MET A 88 -33.88 14.80 15.31
N GLU A 89 -34.33 13.54 15.46
CA GLU A 89 -33.43 12.38 15.54
C GLU A 89 -32.56 12.24 14.27
N LYS A 90 -33.13 12.48 13.08
CA LYS A 90 -32.35 12.50 11.84
C LYS A 90 -31.29 13.61 11.87
N TYR A 91 -31.65 14.84 12.25
CA TYR A 91 -30.68 15.94 12.33
C TYR A 91 -29.60 15.68 13.39
N ASP A 92 -29.94 15.15 14.56
CA ASP A 92 -28.99 14.71 15.58
C ASP A 92 -28.02 13.66 15.04
N ASN A 93 -28.52 12.69 14.27
CA ASN A 93 -27.70 11.65 13.66
C ASN A 93 -26.81 12.19 12.53
N ASP A 94 -27.28 13.18 11.76
CA ASP A 94 -26.49 13.83 10.72
C ASP A 94 -25.45 14.80 11.32
N ILE A 95 -25.75 15.48 12.44
CA ILE A 95 -24.78 16.24 13.25
C ILE A 95 -23.72 15.31 13.82
N LYS A 96 -24.09 14.19 14.48
CA LYS A 96 -23.14 13.20 14.99
C LYS A 96 -22.24 12.60 13.90
N LYS A 97 -22.71 12.50 12.65
CA LYS A 97 -21.86 12.11 11.51
C LYS A 97 -20.91 13.24 11.12
N ALA A 98 -21.41 14.48 11.04
CA ALA A 98 -20.60 15.65 10.74
C ALA A 98 -19.47 15.83 11.78
N ASP A 99 -19.80 15.76 13.07
CA ASP A 99 -18.83 15.83 14.17
C ASP A 99 -17.75 14.74 14.06
N LYS A 100 -18.14 13.48 13.80
CA LYS A 100 -17.19 12.38 13.54
C LYS A 100 -16.31 12.62 12.32
N THR A 101 -16.86 13.23 11.24
CA THR A 101 -16.04 13.58 10.08
C THR A 101 -15.09 14.73 10.37
N ILE A 102 -15.48 15.72 11.18
CA ILE A 102 -14.64 16.82 11.64
C ILE A 102 -13.51 16.29 12.54
N GLU A 103 -13.82 15.39 13.48
CA GLU A 103 -12.84 14.71 14.32
C GLU A 103 -11.83 13.91 13.48
N HIS A 104 -12.31 13.11 12.52
CA HIS A 104 -11.43 12.40 11.58
C HIS A 104 -10.55 13.35 10.76
N PHE A 105 -11.08 14.48 10.28
CA PHE A 105 -10.28 15.47 9.55
C PHE A 105 -9.28 16.23 10.44
N ARG A 106 -9.59 16.45 11.72
CA ARG A 106 -8.63 17.01 12.70
C ARG A 106 -7.48 16.05 12.94
N ASN A 107 -7.77 14.80 13.30
CA ASN A 107 -6.73 13.80 13.54
C ASN A 107 -5.84 13.60 12.29
N ARG A 108 -6.42 13.63 11.09
CA ARG A 108 -5.65 13.55 9.83
C ARG A 108 -4.86 14.81 9.48
N LEU A 109 -5.24 15.97 10.03
CA LEU A 109 -4.48 17.21 9.91
C LEU A 109 -3.31 17.19 10.88
N ASP A 110 -3.55 16.82 12.14
CA ASP A 110 -2.52 16.61 13.16
C ASP A 110 -1.49 15.56 12.69
N GLU A 111 -1.93 14.40 12.17
CA GLU A 111 -1.06 13.37 11.57
C GLU A 111 -0.25 13.90 10.35
N ALA A 112 -0.80 14.84 9.58
CA ALA A 112 -0.14 15.40 8.41
C ALA A 112 0.90 16.47 8.81
N ASP A 113 0.60 17.26 9.84
CA ASP A 113 1.51 18.24 10.42
C ASP A 113 2.68 17.52 11.13
N ASP A 114 2.43 16.46 11.90
CA ASP A 114 3.47 15.59 12.48
C ASP A 114 4.38 14.99 11.39
N GLN A 115 3.80 14.50 10.28
CA GLN A 115 4.56 13.99 9.14
C GLN A 115 5.37 15.08 8.45
N TYR A 116 4.82 16.29 8.32
CA TYR A 116 5.52 17.45 7.76
C TYR A 116 6.68 17.89 8.65
N GLU A 117 6.48 18.05 9.96
CA GLU A 117 7.55 18.39 10.90
C GLU A 117 8.64 17.33 10.93
N PHE A 118 8.29 16.05 10.94
CA PHE A 118 9.26 14.96 10.86
C PHE A 118 10.05 14.99 9.55
N ALA A 119 9.39 15.15 8.40
CA ALA A 119 10.07 15.24 7.11
C ALA A 119 10.96 16.50 7.01
N HIS A 120 10.50 17.63 7.54
CA HIS A 120 11.24 18.89 7.58
C HIS A 120 12.49 18.78 8.46
N ASN A 121 12.34 18.25 9.67
CA ASN A 121 13.45 18.05 10.62
C ASN A 121 14.50 17.08 10.07
N ASN A 122 14.07 15.96 9.45
CA ASN A 122 15.00 15.06 8.76
C ASN A 122 15.71 15.75 7.59
N HIS A 123 14.99 16.55 6.78
CA HIS A 123 15.61 17.31 5.69
C HIS A 123 16.66 18.30 6.23
N MET A 124 16.32 19.07 7.27
CA MET A 124 17.26 20.00 7.91
C MET A 124 18.48 19.30 8.51
N GLN A 125 18.31 18.11 9.13
CA GLN A 125 19.44 17.29 9.54
C GLN A 125 20.32 16.88 8.35
N THR A 126 19.73 16.39 7.25
CA THR A 126 20.54 16.04 6.04
C THR A 126 21.27 17.24 5.47
N VAL A 127 20.64 18.42 5.41
CA VAL A 127 21.26 19.68 4.97
C VAL A 127 22.40 20.09 5.89
N ASN A 128 22.23 20.00 7.22
CA ASN A 128 23.30 20.29 8.18
C ASN A 128 24.48 19.33 8.02
N THR A 129 24.25 18.01 7.91
CA THR A 129 25.36 17.05 7.66
C THR A 129 26.08 17.30 6.33
N LEU A 130 25.36 17.80 5.31
CA LEU A 130 25.95 18.19 4.03
C LEU A 130 26.79 19.47 4.17
N ILE A 131 26.34 20.45 4.95
CA ILE A 131 27.10 21.67 5.29
C ILE A 131 28.38 21.30 6.03
N ASP A 132 28.33 20.42 7.04
CA ASP A 132 29.50 19.96 7.80
C ASP A 132 30.51 19.22 6.90
N LEU A 133 30.02 18.36 5.99
CA LEU A 133 30.86 17.68 4.98
C LEU A 133 31.50 18.71 4.04
N HIS A 134 30.77 19.72 3.58
CA HIS A 134 31.35 20.78 2.77
C HIS A 134 32.37 21.63 3.54
N HIS A 135 32.11 21.94 4.81
CA HIS A 135 33.04 22.70 5.65
C HIS A 135 34.36 21.94 5.87
N THR A 136 34.28 20.66 6.26
CA THR A 136 35.47 19.80 6.41
C THR A 136 36.22 19.62 5.08
N ARG A 137 35.51 19.47 3.95
CA ARG A 137 36.14 19.40 2.62
C ARG A 137 36.88 20.69 2.24
N VAL A 138 36.29 21.86 2.51
CA VAL A 138 36.95 23.16 2.29
C VAL A 138 38.17 23.29 3.18
N GLN A 139 38.07 22.93 4.46
CA GLN A 139 39.17 23.00 5.42
C GLN A 139 40.33 22.05 5.06
N ILE A 140 40.06 20.84 4.55
CA ILE A 140 41.09 19.94 4.02
C ILE A 140 41.78 20.57 2.80
N MET A 141 40.99 21.09 1.87
CA MET A 141 41.51 21.72 0.64
C MET A 141 42.36 22.96 0.95
N GLU A 142 41.94 23.81 1.90
CA GLU A 142 42.71 24.96 2.39
C GLU A 142 44.03 24.52 3.05
N ASN A 143 43.97 23.51 3.94
CA ASN A 143 45.18 22.96 4.57
C ASN A 143 46.16 22.39 3.54
N ASP A 144 45.69 21.70 2.50
CA ASP A 144 46.55 21.16 1.45
C ASP A 144 47.11 22.27 0.55
N PHE A 145 46.33 23.30 0.21
CA PHE A 145 46.85 24.49 -0.45
C PHE A 145 47.94 25.19 0.38
N LEU A 146 47.75 25.36 1.69
CA LEU A 146 48.74 25.96 2.59
C LEU A 146 50.02 25.10 2.69
N LYS A 147 49.89 23.76 2.76
CA LYS A 147 51.04 22.84 2.69
C LYS A 147 51.80 22.98 1.37
N HIS A 148 51.08 23.02 0.24
CA HIS A 148 51.69 23.18 -1.08
C HIS A 148 52.39 24.54 -1.23
N LEU A 149 51.78 25.62 -0.74
CA LEU A 149 52.36 26.96 -0.76
C LEU A 149 53.62 27.02 0.09
N LYS A 150 53.59 26.50 1.33
CA LYS A 150 54.76 26.44 2.21
C LYS A 150 55.87 25.55 1.65
N ARG A 151 55.52 24.46 0.97
CA ARG A 151 56.48 23.60 0.26
C ARG A 151 57.16 24.36 -0.88
N LEU A 152 56.39 25.06 -1.72
CA LEU A 152 56.91 25.86 -2.82
C LEU A 152 57.80 27.01 -2.32
N GLU A 153 57.40 27.68 -1.24
CA GLU A 153 58.18 28.73 -0.58
C GLU A 153 59.51 28.18 -0.04
N ASN A 154 59.51 27.01 0.59
CA ASN A 154 60.73 26.35 1.05
C ASN A 154 61.63 25.97 -0.13
N GLU A 155 61.09 25.32 -1.17
CA GLU A 155 61.84 24.93 -2.38
C GLU A 155 62.48 26.18 -3.02
N PHE A 156 61.72 27.24 -3.25
CA PHE A 156 62.22 28.51 -3.80
C PHE A 156 63.29 29.18 -2.92
N ASN A 157 63.12 29.18 -1.60
CA ASN A 157 64.12 29.73 -0.68
C ASN A 157 65.41 28.90 -0.67
N THR A 158 65.32 27.57 -0.75
CA THR A 158 66.51 26.69 -0.85
C THR A 158 67.24 26.86 -2.18
N GLU A 159 66.52 26.96 -3.31
CA GLU A 159 67.10 27.23 -4.63
C GLU A 159 67.76 28.62 -4.66
N ARG A 160 67.10 29.64 -4.10
CA ARG A 160 67.66 30.99 -3.96
C ARG A 160 68.94 30.99 -3.13
N GLN A 161 68.99 30.30 -1.98
CA GLN A 161 70.21 30.19 -1.19
C GLN A 161 71.31 29.43 -1.93
N TYR A 162 70.98 28.35 -2.63
CA TYR A 162 71.93 27.60 -3.45
C TYR A 162 72.55 28.48 -4.55
N ILE A 163 71.75 29.25 -5.28
CA ILE A 163 72.22 30.16 -6.33
C ILE A 163 73.12 31.26 -5.75
N ILE A 164 72.73 31.88 -4.63
CA ILE A 164 73.55 32.90 -3.96
C ILE A 164 74.89 32.32 -3.50
N ASN A 165 74.88 31.13 -2.88
CA ASN A 165 76.10 30.47 -2.43
C ASN A 165 77.02 30.10 -3.61
N MET A 166 76.47 29.55 -4.70
CA MET A 166 77.22 29.22 -5.92
C MET A 166 77.78 30.47 -6.61
N GLN A 167 77.04 31.58 -6.61
CA GLN A 167 77.57 32.86 -7.11
C GLN A 167 78.74 33.35 -6.26
N ASN A 168 78.61 33.30 -4.93
CA ASN A 168 79.65 33.73 -4.00
C ASN A 168 80.93 32.86 -4.12
N THR A 169 80.80 31.54 -4.29
CA THR A 169 81.97 30.67 -4.52
C THR A 169 82.65 30.99 -5.84
N ASN A 170 81.89 31.16 -6.92
CA ASN A 170 82.45 31.50 -8.22
C ASN A 170 83.12 32.90 -8.21
N GLU A 171 82.57 33.86 -7.47
CA GLU A 171 83.19 35.18 -7.29
C GLU A 171 84.53 35.06 -6.53
N GLN A 172 84.58 34.26 -5.45
CA GLN A 172 85.81 33.99 -4.71
C GLN A 172 86.86 33.27 -5.58
N GLU A 173 86.47 32.29 -6.38
CA GLU A 173 87.36 31.59 -7.32
C GLU A 173 87.92 32.53 -8.39
N LEU A 174 87.07 33.37 -9.01
CA LEU A 174 87.50 34.35 -10.01
C LEU A 174 88.44 35.41 -9.42
N VAL A 175 88.18 35.89 -8.20
CA VAL A 175 89.08 36.80 -7.48
C VAL A 175 90.40 36.09 -7.13
N GLY A 176 90.37 34.80 -6.80
CA GLY A 176 91.56 33.98 -6.60
C GLY A 176 92.41 33.85 -7.86
N MET A 177 91.80 33.47 -8.99
CA MET A 177 92.47 33.39 -10.29
C MET A 177 93.04 34.74 -10.74
N MET A 178 92.30 35.83 -10.55
CA MET A 178 92.77 37.17 -10.89
C MET A 178 94.01 37.57 -10.08
N LYS A 179 94.05 37.26 -8.78
CA LYS A 179 95.23 37.50 -7.94
C LYS A 179 96.45 36.67 -8.36
N ALA A 180 96.25 35.39 -8.64
CA ALA A 180 97.32 34.51 -9.13
C ALA A 180 97.89 35.03 -10.46
N MET A 181 97.02 35.41 -11.40
CA MET A 181 97.42 35.98 -12.69
C MET A 181 98.13 37.33 -12.53
N GLU A 182 97.70 38.19 -11.61
CA GLU A 182 98.41 39.44 -11.28
C GLU A 182 99.81 39.19 -10.70
N GLU A 183 100.01 38.10 -9.96
CA GLU A 183 101.29 37.71 -9.38
C GLU A 183 102.23 37.17 -10.47
N GLU A 184 101.77 36.24 -11.31
CA GLU A 184 102.49 35.77 -12.51
C GLU A 184 102.90 36.92 -13.43
N PHE A 185 102.02 37.89 -13.69
CA PHE A 185 102.36 39.07 -14.50
C PHE A 185 103.41 39.99 -13.84
N LYS A 186 103.42 40.10 -12.50
CA LYS A 186 104.44 40.88 -11.78
C LYS A 186 105.80 40.18 -11.84
N GLU A 187 105.82 38.85 -11.68
CA GLU A 187 107.04 38.04 -11.84
C GLU A 187 107.60 38.15 -13.27
N ALA A 188 106.77 37.90 -14.29
CA ALA A 188 107.18 38.01 -15.69
C ALA A 188 107.66 39.43 -16.08
N MET A 189 107.04 40.48 -15.54
CA MET A 189 107.51 41.87 -15.71
C MET A 189 108.85 42.13 -15.02
N ASN A 190 109.07 41.55 -13.84
CA ASN A 190 110.33 41.66 -13.11
C ASN A 190 111.46 40.92 -13.84
N ASP A 191 111.21 39.72 -14.34
CA ASP A 191 112.16 38.94 -15.14
C ASP A 191 112.50 39.65 -16.46
N GLN A 192 111.50 40.14 -17.19
CA GLN A 192 111.73 40.95 -18.39
C GLN A 192 112.55 42.20 -18.06
N ARG A 193 112.26 42.88 -16.95
CA ARG A 193 113.03 44.06 -16.53
C ARG A 193 114.48 43.71 -16.22
N GLN A 194 114.75 42.60 -15.52
CA GLN A 194 116.12 42.14 -15.26
C GLN A 194 116.84 41.79 -16.57
N GLN A 195 116.16 41.13 -17.51
CA GLN A 195 116.70 40.83 -18.85
C GLN A 195 117.00 42.12 -19.63
N PHE A 196 116.11 43.13 -19.60
CA PHE A 196 116.33 44.43 -20.22
C PHE A 196 117.50 45.20 -19.59
N GLU A 197 117.64 45.19 -18.25
CA GLU A 197 118.76 45.81 -17.55
C GLU A 197 120.08 45.10 -17.91
N THR A 198 120.10 43.76 -17.97
CA THR A 198 121.25 42.96 -18.45
C THR A 198 121.65 43.29 -19.88
N ILE A 199 120.69 43.23 -20.83
CA ILE A 199 120.93 43.52 -22.25
C ILE A 199 121.36 44.98 -22.45
N ARG A 200 120.86 45.92 -21.64
CA ARG A 200 121.26 47.32 -21.69
C ARG A 200 122.72 47.54 -21.29
N GLU A 201 123.23 46.79 -20.30
CA GLU A 201 124.65 46.85 -19.93
C GLU A 201 125.55 46.24 -21.01
N GLU A 202 125.17 45.11 -21.60
CA GLU A 202 125.87 44.54 -22.76
C GLU A 202 125.89 45.49 -23.97
N LEU A 203 124.74 46.11 -24.29
CA LEU A 203 124.59 47.03 -25.41
C LEU A 203 125.39 48.32 -25.18
N LYS A 204 125.44 48.83 -23.95
CA LYS A 204 126.28 50.00 -23.60
C LYS A 204 127.75 49.74 -23.91
N ASN A 205 128.25 48.55 -23.57
CA ASN A 205 129.65 48.18 -23.79
C ASN A 205 129.96 48.02 -25.29
N LYS A 206 129.09 47.36 -26.06
CA LYS A 206 129.22 47.27 -27.53
C LYS A 206 129.11 48.63 -28.23
N SER A 207 128.16 49.46 -27.80
CA SER A 207 127.90 50.78 -28.38
C SER A 207 129.09 51.72 -28.23
N THR A 208 129.84 51.67 -27.12
CA THR A 208 131.09 52.45 -26.97
C THR A 208 132.20 52.05 -27.94
N GLU A 209 132.17 50.82 -28.46
CA GLU A 209 133.17 50.28 -29.38
C GLU A 209 132.76 50.55 -30.84
N GLU A 210 131.49 50.33 -31.16
CA GLU A 210 130.90 50.58 -32.49
C GLU A 210 130.74 52.08 -32.81
N TYR A 211 130.47 52.95 -31.82
CA TYR A 211 130.31 54.41 -32.00
C TYR A 211 131.52 55.05 -32.69
N ASN A 212 132.73 54.64 -32.33
CA ASN A 212 133.97 55.23 -32.86
C ASN A 212 134.22 54.86 -34.33
N VAL A 213 133.75 53.69 -34.77
CA VAL A 213 133.93 53.19 -36.14
C VAL A 213 132.79 53.65 -37.05
N ALA A 214 131.56 53.59 -36.56
CA ALA A 214 130.36 53.91 -37.34
C ALA A 214 130.21 55.41 -37.63
N LYS A 215 130.65 56.30 -36.71
CA LYS A 215 130.53 57.77 -36.88
C LYS A 215 131.10 58.26 -38.23
N LEU A 216 132.30 57.80 -38.59
CA LEU A 216 133.01 58.22 -39.80
C LEU A 216 132.39 57.70 -41.11
N GLY A 217 131.67 56.57 -41.07
CA GLY A 217 131.00 56.00 -42.23
C GLY A 217 129.56 56.50 -42.42
N LEU A 218 128.85 56.73 -41.31
CA LEU A 218 127.44 57.11 -41.34
C LEU A 218 127.23 58.56 -41.78
N GLU A 219 128.09 59.50 -41.40
CA GLU A 219 127.97 60.92 -41.80
C GLU A 219 127.85 61.11 -43.34
N SER A 220 128.42 60.20 -44.14
CA SER A 220 128.37 60.25 -45.61
C SER A 220 127.29 59.38 -46.27
N GLN A 221 126.69 58.42 -45.56
CA GLN A 221 125.65 57.53 -46.11
C GLN A 221 124.25 57.85 -45.58
N VAL A 222 124.16 58.58 -44.47
CA VAL A 222 122.90 59.03 -43.86
C VAL A 222 122.13 59.97 -44.81
N GLU A 223 122.78 60.99 -45.39
CA GLU A 223 122.11 62.04 -46.17
C GLU A 223 121.39 61.51 -47.44
N ASP A 224 122.00 60.57 -48.16
CA ASP A 224 121.41 59.96 -49.36
C ASP A 224 120.33 58.91 -49.03
N LEU A 225 120.55 58.09 -48.00
CA LEU A 225 119.60 57.06 -47.58
C LEU A 225 118.38 57.65 -46.86
N GLU A 226 118.54 58.74 -46.10
CA GLU A 226 117.44 59.43 -45.42
C GLU A 226 116.29 59.78 -46.38
N ASN A 227 116.60 60.30 -47.56
CA ASN A 227 115.59 60.75 -48.52
C ASN A 227 114.79 59.59 -49.13
N GLN A 228 115.44 58.51 -49.59
CA GLN A 228 114.73 57.35 -50.15
C GLN A 228 114.03 56.51 -49.06
N ILE A 229 114.60 56.43 -47.86
CA ILE A 229 113.97 55.77 -46.72
C ILE A 229 112.71 56.55 -46.33
N GLN A 230 112.74 57.88 -46.25
CA GLN A 230 111.54 58.65 -45.86
C GLN A 230 110.34 58.42 -46.78
N GLU A 231 110.51 58.39 -48.11
CA GLU A 231 109.39 58.24 -49.04
C GLU A 231 108.83 56.81 -49.10
N THR A 232 109.71 55.80 -49.11
CA THR A 232 109.31 54.38 -49.05
C THR A 232 108.72 54.01 -47.68
N HIS A 233 109.27 54.57 -46.59
CA HIS A 233 108.72 54.40 -45.25
C HIS A 233 107.34 55.05 -45.12
N LYS A 234 107.12 56.26 -45.65
CA LYS A 234 105.82 56.95 -45.61
C LYS A 234 104.72 56.18 -46.36
N THR A 235 105.04 55.62 -47.53
CA THR A 235 104.09 54.80 -48.30
C THR A 235 103.85 53.43 -47.67
N TYR A 236 104.90 52.79 -47.11
CA TYR A 236 104.76 51.57 -46.33
C TYR A 236 103.92 51.78 -45.05
N LEU A 237 104.17 52.85 -44.30
CA LEU A 237 103.40 53.21 -43.10
C LEU A 237 101.92 53.41 -43.45
N ALA A 238 101.59 54.22 -44.45
CA ALA A 238 100.20 54.48 -44.81
C ALA A 238 99.44 53.20 -45.23
N ASN A 239 100.08 52.31 -46.00
CA ASN A 239 99.47 51.07 -46.47
C ASN A 239 99.37 50.02 -45.34
N THR A 240 100.38 49.96 -44.48
CA THR A 240 100.41 49.10 -43.28
C THR A 240 99.37 49.57 -42.26
N GLU A 241 99.23 50.88 -42.04
CA GLU A 241 98.23 51.47 -41.16
C GLU A 241 96.81 51.22 -41.69
N ALA A 242 96.56 51.43 -42.98
CA ALA A 242 95.27 51.12 -43.60
C ALA A 242 94.88 49.64 -43.44
N LYS A 243 95.80 48.71 -43.72
CA LYS A 243 95.60 47.27 -43.48
C LYS A 243 95.44 46.94 -42.00
N THR A 244 96.18 47.60 -41.11
CA THR A 244 96.09 47.43 -39.66
C THR A 244 94.73 47.90 -39.14
N ILE A 245 94.17 48.99 -39.67
CA ILE A 245 92.83 49.49 -39.33
C ILE A 245 91.75 48.53 -39.87
N GLN A 246 91.89 48.03 -41.11
CA GLN A 246 90.97 47.03 -41.65
C GLN A 246 91.00 45.72 -40.86
N PHE A 247 92.19 45.23 -40.49
CA PHE A 247 92.35 44.05 -39.64
C PHE A 247 91.75 44.29 -38.24
N LYS A 248 92.08 45.40 -37.57
CA LYS A 248 91.50 45.78 -36.27
C LYS A 248 89.97 45.90 -36.32
N THR A 249 89.38 46.38 -37.41
CA THR A 249 87.92 46.48 -37.55
C THR A 249 87.27 45.13 -37.87
N MET A 250 87.91 44.26 -38.67
CA MET A 250 87.45 42.88 -38.88
C MET A 250 87.53 42.05 -37.60
N VAL A 251 88.64 42.11 -36.85
CA VAL A 251 88.78 41.42 -35.55
C VAL A 251 87.73 41.90 -34.55
N LYS A 252 87.46 43.22 -34.47
CA LYS A 252 86.38 43.74 -33.62
C LYS A 252 85.00 43.20 -34.04
N LYS A 253 84.72 43.09 -35.34
CA LYS A 253 83.46 42.49 -35.84
C LYS A 253 83.40 41.00 -35.50
N ASP A 254 84.47 40.25 -35.74
CA ASP A 254 84.56 38.81 -35.50
C ASP A 254 84.32 38.46 -34.02
N VAL A 255 84.95 39.19 -33.09
CA VAL A 255 84.70 39.06 -31.64
C VAL A 255 83.22 39.29 -31.29
N VAL A 256 82.55 40.26 -31.93
CA VAL A 256 81.13 40.54 -31.69
C VAL A 256 80.24 39.44 -32.30
N THR A 257 80.51 38.99 -33.52
CA THR A 257 79.76 37.91 -34.16
C THR A 257 79.95 36.57 -33.46
N SER A 258 81.16 36.25 -33.03
CA SER A 258 81.48 35.02 -32.29
C SER A 258 80.75 34.99 -30.94
N ARG A 259 80.80 36.09 -30.15
CA ARG A 259 79.99 36.24 -28.93
C ARG A 259 78.49 36.09 -29.18
N LEU A 260 77.97 36.62 -30.30
CA LEU A 260 76.56 36.47 -30.66
C LEU A 260 76.22 35.01 -31.01
N VAL A 261 77.07 34.32 -31.76
CA VAL A 261 76.91 32.90 -32.09
C VAL A 261 76.89 32.06 -30.83
N GLU A 262 77.82 32.27 -29.89
CA GLU A 262 77.81 31.58 -28.59
C GLU A 262 76.52 31.85 -27.80
N GLN A 263 76.06 33.10 -27.72
CA GLN A 263 74.80 33.45 -27.04
C GLN A 263 73.60 32.73 -27.66
N ARG A 264 73.55 32.65 -29.00
CA ARG A 264 72.51 31.91 -29.72
C ARG A 264 72.62 30.41 -29.51
N MET A 265 73.82 29.84 -29.48
CA MET A 265 74.07 28.43 -29.18
C MET A 265 73.64 28.07 -27.75
N ARG A 266 74.03 28.87 -26.74
CA ARG A 266 73.60 28.73 -25.34
C ARG A 266 72.08 28.87 -25.15
N LYS A 267 71.40 29.64 -26.02
CA LYS A 267 69.92 29.71 -26.05
C LYS A 267 69.30 28.50 -26.75
N LEU A 268 69.90 28.02 -27.84
CA LEU A 268 69.46 26.85 -28.58
C LEU A 268 69.52 25.58 -27.73
N ILE A 269 70.62 25.37 -27.00
CA ILE A 269 70.79 24.24 -26.07
C ILE A 269 69.70 24.25 -25.00
N ARG A 270 69.50 25.37 -24.29
CA ARG A 270 68.45 25.50 -23.27
C ARG A 270 67.04 25.26 -23.81
N LEU A 271 66.75 25.73 -25.04
CA LEU A 271 65.47 25.46 -25.69
C LEU A 271 65.32 23.98 -26.08
N HIS A 272 66.41 23.34 -26.53
CA HIS A 272 66.42 21.92 -26.87
C HIS A 272 66.22 21.02 -25.64
N GLU A 273 66.91 21.31 -24.53
CA GLU A 273 66.76 20.63 -23.25
C GLU A 273 65.33 20.77 -22.69
N ALA A 274 64.78 21.99 -22.70
CA ALA A 274 63.40 22.23 -22.29
C ALA A 274 62.41 21.44 -23.17
N LEU A 275 62.61 21.43 -24.50
CA LEU A 275 61.76 20.70 -25.43
C LEU A 275 61.87 19.18 -25.23
N ALA A 276 63.07 18.66 -24.98
CA ALA A 276 63.28 17.26 -24.62
C ALA A 276 62.59 16.87 -23.30
N TYR A 277 62.72 17.71 -22.26
CA TYR A 277 62.01 17.55 -20.99
C TYR A 277 60.48 17.53 -21.19
N TRP A 278 59.93 18.49 -21.94
CA TRP A 278 58.49 18.53 -22.21
C TRP A 278 58.00 17.33 -23.04
N ARG A 279 58.79 16.85 -24.01
CA ARG A 279 58.50 15.59 -24.73
C ARG A 279 58.48 14.39 -23.79
N ALA A 280 59.48 14.24 -22.92
CA ALA A 280 59.54 13.16 -21.93
C ALA A 280 58.33 13.22 -20.97
N ARG A 281 58.05 14.40 -20.41
CA ARG A 281 56.86 14.68 -19.59
C ARG A 281 55.55 14.28 -20.27
N ILE A 282 55.35 14.68 -21.54
CA ILE A 282 54.15 14.32 -22.31
C ILE A 282 54.07 12.80 -22.45
N THR A 283 55.17 12.13 -22.80
CA THR A 283 55.22 10.67 -23.01
C THR A 283 54.94 9.86 -21.73
N VAL A 284 55.37 10.37 -20.57
CA VAL A 284 55.04 9.77 -19.25
C VAL A 284 53.56 9.97 -18.95
N ASN A 285 53.08 11.21 -19.05
CA ASN A 285 51.68 11.57 -18.77
C ASN A 285 50.70 10.80 -19.68
N THR A 286 50.99 10.64 -20.98
CA THR A 286 50.14 9.83 -21.88
C THR A 286 50.09 8.37 -21.45
N ARG A 287 51.21 7.77 -21.03
CA ARG A 287 51.23 6.38 -20.51
C ARG A 287 50.45 6.23 -19.21
N GLU A 288 50.55 7.20 -18.31
CA GLU A 288 49.78 7.22 -17.06
C GLU A 288 48.27 7.31 -17.33
N TRP A 289 47.84 8.23 -18.22
CA TRP A 289 46.43 8.32 -18.64
C TRP A 289 45.95 7.09 -19.40
N GLU A 290 46.76 6.48 -20.26
CA GLU A 290 46.41 5.24 -20.96
C GLU A 290 46.24 4.08 -19.97
N ALA A 291 47.16 3.93 -19.01
CA ALA A 291 47.08 2.92 -17.96
C ALA A 291 45.85 3.12 -17.06
N MET A 292 45.60 4.35 -16.60
CA MET A 292 44.44 4.69 -15.76
C MET A 292 43.11 4.46 -16.51
N ASN A 293 43.01 4.92 -17.77
CA ASN A 293 41.83 4.69 -18.60
C ASN A 293 41.61 3.21 -18.89
N LYS A 294 42.68 2.42 -19.07
CA LYS A 294 42.59 0.97 -19.24
C LYS A 294 42.06 0.31 -17.96
N ALA A 295 42.63 0.63 -16.80
CA ALA A 295 42.19 0.08 -15.51
C ALA A 295 40.70 0.37 -15.23
N LEU A 296 40.25 1.61 -15.48
CA LEU A 296 38.85 2.00 -15.34
C LEU A 296 37.91 1.30 -16.34
N ARG A 297 38.36 1.05 -17.58
CA ARG A 297 37.60 0.26 -18.56
C ARG A 297 37.50 -1.21 -18.14
N ASP A 298 38.60 -1.81 -17.70
CA ASP A 298 38.64 -3.18 -17.23
C ASP A 298 37.73 -3.37 -15.99
N GLU A 299 37.69 -2.38 -15.09
CA GLU A 299 36.79 -2.40 -13.93
C GLU A 299 35.31 -2.23 -14.31
N LYS A 300 34.99 -1.26 -15.17
CA LYS A 300 33.65 -1.09 -15.75
C LYS A 300 33.16 -2.39 -16.39
N ASP A 301 34.01 -3.06 -17.17
CA ASP A 301 33.64 -4.30 -17.86
C ASP A 301 33.53 -5.50 -16.91
N ARG A 302 34.31 -5.55 -15.82
CA ARG A 302 34.10 -6.50 -14.71
C ARG A 302 32.73 -6.29 -14.06
N ILE A 303 32.40 -5.05 -13.67
CA ILE A 303 31.11 -4.71 -13.04
C ILE A 303 29.94 -5.01 -14.00
N ASN A 304 30.07 -4.69 -15.28
CA ASN A 304 29.05 -4.98 -16.29
C ASN A 304 28.83 -6.49 -16.49
N LYS A 305 29.88 -7.32 -16.43
CA LYS A 305 29.74 -8.79 -16.41
C LYS A 305 28.97 -9.25 -15.17
N HIS A 306 29.34 -8.79 -13.98
CA HIS A 306 28.61 -9.12 -12.74
C HIS A 306 27.13 -8.69 -12.79
N TYR A 307 26.82 -7.51 -13.34
CA TYR A 307 25.45 -7.05 -13.58
C TYR A 307 24.69 -7.98 -14.54
N GLN A 308 25.31 -8.40 -15.65
CA GLN A 308 24.68 -9.32 -16.60
C GLN A 308 24.42 -10.70 -15.99
N ASP A 309 25.35 -11.23 -15.21
CA ASP A 309 25.20 -12.53 -14.55
C ASP A 309 24.16 -12.49 -13.42
N LEU A 310 24.12 -11.40 -12.64
CA LEU A 310 23.05 -11.17 -11.66
C LEU A 310 21.68 -11.06 -12.35
N LYS A 311 21.58 -10.33 -13.46
CA LYS A 311 20.35 -10.20 -14.26
C LYS A 311 19.90 -11.55 -14.86
N ARG A 312 20.84 -12.38 -15.32
CA ARG A 312 20.56 -13.76 -15.76
C ARG A 312 20.06 -14.62 -14.60
N SER A 313 20.67 -14.52 -13.42
CA SER A 313 20.26 -15.25 -12.21
C SER A 313 18.84 -14.83 -11.77
N LEU A 314 18.57 -13.53 -11.68
CA LEU A 314 17.26 -12.97 -11.34
C LEU A 314 16.18 -13.43 -12.33
N ASN A 315 16.45 -13.38 -13.64
CA ASN A 315 15.50 -13.87 -14.64
C ASN A 315 15.24 -15.38 -14.50
N ARG A 316 16.26 -16.19 -14.18
CA ARG A 316 16.07 -17.63 -13.91
C ARG A 316 15.19 -17.86 -12.68
N LEU A 317 15.40 -17.11 -11.61
CA LEU A 317 14.57 -17.19 -10.40
C LEU A 317 13.12 -16.76 -10.67
N HIS A 318 12.89 -15.66 -11.39
CA HIS A 318 11.53 -15.25 -11.78
C HIS A 318 10.83 -16.29 -12.64
N VAL A 319 11.51 -16.90 -13.61
CA VAL A 319 10.94 -17.98 -14.42
C VAL A 319 10.64 -19.22 -13.55
N ALA A 320 11.55 -19.61 -12.67
CA ALA A 320 11.35 -20.74 -11.77
C ALA A 320 10.15 -20.54 -10.85
N GLU A 321 10.08 -19.43 -10.11
CA GLU A 321 8.95 -19.14 -9.22
C GLU A 321 7.63 -18.95 -10.00
N HIS A 322 7.65 -18.34 -11.19
CA HIS A 322 6.46 -18.27 -12.03
C HIS A 322 5.98 -19.65 -12.51
N THR A 323 6.90 -20.57 -12.87
CA THR A 323 6.52 -21.95 -13.23
C THR A 323 5.97 -22.73 -12.04
N LYS A 324 6.56 -22.56 -10.85
CA LYS A 324 6.11 -23.17 -9.59
C LYS A 324 4.74 -22.65 -9.17
N LEU A 325 4.52 -21.33 -9.23
CA LEU A 325 3.22 -20.70 -8.96
C LEU A 325 2.14 -21.18 -9.94
N ARG A 326 2.48 -21.30 -11.24
CA ARG A 326 1.57 -21.88 -12.25
C ARG A 326 1.23 -23.33 -11.95
N ALA A 327 2.21 -24.14 -11.53
CA ALA A 327 1.99 -25.54 -11.17
C ALA A 327 1.10 -25.68 -9.92
N ILE A 328 1.36 -24.91 -8.86
CA ILE A 328 0.55 -24.90 -7.64
C ILE A 328 -0.88 -24.41 -7.93
N SER A 329 -1.03 -23.36 -8.74
CA SER A 329 -2.34 -22.83 -9.14
C SER A 329 -3.15 -23.87 -9.93
N LYS A 330 -2.51 -24.58 -10.87
CA LYS A 330 -3.14 -25.68 -11.63
C LYS A 330 -3.56 -26.83 -10.71
N ALA A 331 -2.66 -27.32 -9.86
CA ALA A 331 -2.94 -28.42 -8.93
C ALA A 331 -4.05 -28.05 -7.92
N SER A 332 -4.05 -26.80 -7.41
CA SER A 332 -5.12 -26.28 -6.55
C SER A 332 -6.46 -26.22 -7.29
N GLY A 333 -6.47 -25.77 -8.55
CA GLY A 333 -7.66 -25.78 -9.41
C GLY A 333 -8.21 -27.20 -9.61
N GLU A 334 -7.36 -28.15 -9.97
CA GLU A 334 -7.70 -29.57 -10.14
C GLU A 334 -8.25 -30.18 -8.83
N VAL A 335 -7.63 -29.90 -7.68
CA VAL A 335 -8.14 -30.37 -6.38
C VAL A 335 -9.49 -29.73 -6.03
N MET A 336 -9.67 -28.43 -6.27
CA MET A 336 -10.96 -27.77 -6.05
C MET A 336 -12.07 -28.32 -6.96
N GLU A 337 -11.76 -28.67 -8.21
CA GLU A 337 -12.71 -29.29 -9.13
C GLU A 337 -13.11 -30.69 -8.66
N ASN A 338 -12.14 -31.55 -8.34
CA ASN A 338 -12.38 -32.87 -7.73
C ASN A 338 -13.20 -32.80 -6.44
N LEU A 339 -12.95 -31.80 -5.58
CA LEU A 339 -13.73 -31.60 -4.36
C LEU A 339 -15.17 -31.13 -4.63
N LYS A 340 -15.38 -30.28 -5.64
CA LYS A 340 -16.73 -29.90 -6.09
C LYS A 340 -17.50 -31.09 -6.66
N GLU A 341 -16.87 -31.95 -7.46
CA GLU A 341 -17.50 -33.17 -7.97
C GLU A 341 -17.92 -34.10 -6.82
N LYS A 342 -17.02 -34.33 -5.84
CA LYS A 342 -17.33 -35.11 -4.63
C LYS A 342 -18.46 -34.49 -3.81
N LEU A 343 -18.49 -33.16 -3.69
CA LEU A 343 -19.57 -32.43 -2.99
C LEU A 343 -20.91 -32.62 -3.70
N ILE A 344 -20.97 -32.45 -5.02
CA ILE A 344 -22.20 -32.67 -5.83
C ILE A 344 -22.68 -34.13 -5.70
N LEU A 345 -21.76 -35.09 -5.68
CA LEU A 345 -22.08 -36.50 -5.47
C LEU A 345 -22.64 -36.75 -4.05
N ALA A 346 -22.03 -36.15 -3.02
CA ALA A 346 -22.50 -36.25 -1.64
C ALA A 346 -23.88 -35.60 -1.46
N GLU A 347 -24.10 -34.39 -2.00
CA GLU A 347 -25.41 -33.72 -2.02
C GLU A 347 -26.47 -34.56 -2.72
N ARG A 348 -26.12 -35.23 -3.83
CA ARG A 348 -27.02 -36.15 -4.54
C ARG A 348 -27.36 -37.38 -3.70
N ILE A 349 -26.39 -37.99 -3.02
CA ILE A 349 -26.62 -39.12 -2.10
C ILE A 349 -27.53 -38.69 -0.95
N LEU A 350 -27.25 -37.57 -0.30
CA LEU A 350 -28.06 -37.03 0.80
C LEU A 350 -29.49 -36.70 0.33
N SER A 351 -29.64 -36.11 -0.86
CA SER A 351 -30.95 -35.81 -1.46
C SER A 351 -31.77 -37.07 -1.76
N LEU A 352 -31.13 -38.12 -2.28
CA LEU A 352 -31.77 -39.42 -2.50
C LEU A 352 -32.11 -40.10 -1.17
N GLY A 353 -31.24 -40.04 -0.16
CA GLY A 353 -31.50 -40.53 1.19
C GLY A 353 -32.70 -39.82 1.84
N ALA A 354 -32.77 -38.50 1.72
CA ALA A 354 -33.89 -37.70 2.21
C ALA A 354 -35.21 -37.98 1.47
N LEU A 355 -35.16 -38.28 0.16
CA LEU A 355 -36.33 -38.75 -0.59
C LEU A 355 -36.78 -40.14 -0.15
N ASN A 356 -35.85 -41.08 0.01
CA ASN A 356 -36.15 -42.43 0.51
C ASN A 356 -36.77 -42.38 1.92
N LYS A 357 -36.28 -41.50 2.80
CA LYS A 357 -36.81 -41.30 4.16
C LYS A 357 -38.30 -40.89 4.20
N LYS A 358 -38.81 -40.25 3.14
CA LYS A 358 -40.24 -39.93 3.03
C LYS A 358 -41.11 -41.16 2.77
N LEU A 359 -40.57 -42.19 2.12
CA LEU A 359 -41.29 -43.43 1.77
C LEU A 359 -41.19 -44.52 2.85
N GLU A 360 -40.33 -44.34 3.85
CA GLU A 360 -40.16 -45.25 4.99
C GLU A 360 -41.31 -45.15 6.00
N THR A 361 -41.61 -46.27 6.67
CA THR A 361 -42.60 -46.31 7.75
C THR A 361 -42.09 -45.57 8.99
N GLU A 362 -42.99 -45.13 9.88
CA GLU A 362 -42.57 -44.50 11.14
C GLU A 362 -41.70 -45.43 12.00
N TYR A 363 -41.91 -46.74 11.92
CA TYR A 363 -41.06 -47.73 12.59
C TYR A 363 -39.61 -47.68 12.08
N ASP A 364 -39.42 -47.68 10.76
CA ASP A 364 -38.09 -47.68 10.13
C ASP A 364 -37.37 -46.33 10.22
N ARG A 365 -38.09 -45.25 10.51
CA ARG A 365 -37.54 -43.92 10.81
C ARG A 365 -37.02 -43.80 12.24
N ILE A 366 -37.73 -44.40 13.20
CA ILE A 366 -37.35 -44.42 14.62
C ILE A 366 -36.21 -45.42 14.85
N TYR A 367 -36.21 -46.54 14.12
CA TYR A 367 -35.25 -47.63 14.30
C TYR A 367 -34.53 -48.05 12.99
N PRO A 368 -33.67 -47.18 12.38
CA PRO A 368 -33.05 -47.48 11.09
C PRO A 368 -32.02 -48.63 11.10
N HIS A 369 -31.44 -48.94 12.26
CA HIS A 369 -30.30 -49.87 12.41
C HIS A 369 -30.63 -51.14 13.22
N LEU A 370 -31.85 -51.27 13.74
CA LEU A 370 -32.25 -52.41 14.59
C LEU A 370 -32.68 -53.63 13.77
N ILE A 371 -31.73 -54.14 12.98
CA ILE A 371 -31.65 -55.55 12.63
C ILE A 371 -30.27 -56.03 13.10
N SER A 372 -30.10 -56.03 14.42
CA SER A 372 -29.04 -56.80 15.06
C SER A 372 -29.36 -58.29 14.92
N ASN A 373 -28.33 -59.15 15.00
CA ASN A 373 -28.50 -60.58 14.77
C ASN A 373 -29.30 -61.30 15.87
N ASP A 374 -29.56 -60.62 16.98
CA ASP A 374 -30.42 -61.09 18.07
C ASP A 374 -31.89 -60.80 17.73
N GLY A 375 -32.68 -61.86 17.53
CA GLY A 375 -34.05 -61.81 17.03
C GLY A 375 -35.10 -61.27 18.01
N GLU A 376 -34.86 -60.11 18.62
CA GLU A 376 -35.80 -59.43 19.52
C GLU A 376 -36.50 -58.23 18.85
N HIS A 377 -37.79 -58.41 18.60
CA HIS A 377 -38.75 -57.31 18.46
C HIS A 377 -39.94 -57.57 19.40
N PRO A 378 -40.48 -56.55 20.11
CA PRO A 378 -40.02 -55.17 20.28
C PRO A 378 -39.43 -54.94 21.69
N PRO A 379 -38.67 -53.84 21.93
CA PRO A 379 -38.38 -53.39 23.28
C PRO A 379 -39.70 -53.03 23.98
N LYS A 380 -40.04 -53.77 25.06
CA LYS A 380 -41.16 -53.39 25.94
C LYS A 380 -40.90 -52.00 26.50
N GLN A 381 -41.88 -51.11 26.37
CA GLN A 381 -41.87 -49.81 27.04
C GLN A 381 -41.68 -50.01 28.55
N LYS A 382 -40.47 -49.71 29.06
CA LYS A 382 -40.33 -49.26 30.44
C LYS A 382 -40.70 -47.78 30.46
N ILE A 383 -41.98 -47.51 30.71
CA ILE A 383 -42.43 -46.20 31.17
C ILE A 383 -41.83 -46.01 32.56
N SER A 384 -40.60 -45.50 32.62
CA SER A 384 -40.08 -44.91 33.84
C SER A 384 -40.81 -43.59 34.04
N PHE A 385 -41.84 -43.60 34.89
CA PHE A 385 -42.42 -42.39 35.45
C PHE A 385 -41.28 -41.51 35.98
N LEU A 386 -41.06 -40.33 35.37
CA LEU A 386 -40.22 -39.31 35.99
C LEU A 386 -40.97 -38.77 37.21
N THR A 387 -40.72 -39.38 38.36
CA THR A 387 -40.97 -38.72 39.64
C THR A 387 -40.02 -37.55 39.72
N GLN A 388 -40.56 -36.34 39.86
CA GLN A 388 -39.78 -35.13 40.08
C GLN A 388 -38.94 -35.31 41.35
N ASN A 389 -37.62 -35.22 41.21
CA ASN A 389 -36.71 -34.92 42.31
C ASN A 389 -35.54 -34.14 41.73
N GLU A 390 -35.57 -32.84 41.99
CA GLU A 390 -34.54 -31.90 41.58
C GLU A 390 -33.21 -32.27 42.23
N LYS A 391 -32.16 -32.38 41.41
CA LYS A 391 -30.77 -32.17 41.83
C LYS A 391 -30.16 -31.14 40.87
N PRO A 392 -29.44 -30.14 41.39
CA PRO A 392 -28.99 -29.01 40.58
C PRO A 392 -27.95 -29.44 39.54
N LEU A 393 -27.86 -28.67 38.46
CA LEU A 393 -26.82 -28.81 37.46
C LEU A 393 -25.44 -28.58 38.12
N PRO A 394 -24.43 -29.41 37.82
CA PRO A 394 -23.02 -29.03 37.99
C PRO A 394 -22.64 -27.96 36.96
N ASP A 395 -21.81 -27.00 37.37
CA ASP A 395 -21.45 -25.79 36.60
C ASP A 395 -20.71 -26.06 35.27
N GLU A 396 -20.78 -25.08 34.36
CA GLU A 396 -20.34 -25.14 32.94
C GLU A 396 -18.81 -25.18 32.69
N ASP A 397 -18.00 -25.69 33.63
CA ASP A 397 -16.54 -25.49 33.64
C ASP A 397 -15.65 -26.75 33.45
N TYR A 398 -16.22 -27.88 32.99
CA TYR A 398 -15.46 -29.16 32.85
C TYR A 398 -15.12 -29.63 31.42
N ASP A 399 -15.46 -28.89 30.37
CA ASP A 399 -15.18 -29.28 28.97
C ASP A 399 -13.81 -28.82 28.41
N ARG A 400 -12.86 -28.46 29.28
CA ARG A 400 -11.50 -28.00 28.87
C ARG A 400 -10.40 -29.08 28.98
N ALA A 401 -10.76 -30.33 29.28
CA ALA A 401 -9.80 -31.38 29.67
C ALA A 401 -9.68 -32.60 28.73
N ASN A 402 -10.32 -32.62 27.55
CA ASN A 402 -10.07 -33.69 26.57
C ASN A 402 -10.14 -33.23 25.10
N PRO A 403 -9.01 -32.81 24.48
CA PRO A 403 -8.98 -32.35 23.09
C PRO A 403 -9.21 -33.44 22.03
N GLU A 404 -9.33 -34.72 22.41
CA GLU A 404 -9.53 -35.82 21.44
C GLU A 404 -10.98 -36.02 20.99
N ARG A 405 -11.96 -35.43 21.70
CA ARG A 405 -13.39 -35.49 21.35
C ARG A 405 -13.88 -34.36 20.45
N MET A 406 -12.96 -33.54 19.91
CA MET A 406 -13.28 -32.70 18.76
C MET A 406 -13.64 -33.61 17.58
N LEU A 407 -14.76 -33.35 16.88
CA LEU A 407 -15.20 -34.20 15.75
C LEU A 407 -14.07 -34.35 14.72
N ARG A 408 -13.38 -35.49 14.74
CA ARG A 408 -12.41 -35.84 13.71
C ARG A 408 -13.19 -36.10 12.43
N PHE A 409 -12.95 -35.32 11.40
CA PHE A 409 -13.39 -35.62 10.04
C PHE A 409 -12.55 -36.80 9.52
N THR A 410 -12.89 -38.02 9.96
CA THR A 410 -12.21 -39.25 9.54
C THR A 410 -12.68 -39.67 8.15
N THR A 411 -11.75 -40.18 7.34
CA THR A 411 -12.06 -40.79 6.04
C THR A 411 -12.56 -42.22 6.14
N PHE A 412 -12.59 -42.77 7.35
CA PHE A 412 -13.04 -44.12 7.68
C PHE A 412 -14.24 -44.07 8.64
N ALA A 413 -15.13 -45.06 8.54
CA ALA A 413 -16.22 -45.23 9.49
C ALA A 413 -15.76 -46.03 10.72
N LEU A 414 -16.40 -45.77 11.85
CA LEU A 414 -16.16 -46.44 13.12
C LEU A 414 -17.35 -47.35 13.47
N ASP A 415 -17.06 -48.50 14.08
CA ASP A 415 -18.08 -49.41 14.62
C ASP A 415 -18.63 -48.87 15.95
N ASP A 416 -19.69 -49.49 16.48
CA ASP A 416 -20.30 -49.13 17.77
C ASP A 416 -19.30 -49.23 18.96
N TYR A 417 -18.18 -49.94 18.76
CA TYR A 417 -17.07 -50.10 19.71
C TYR A 417 -15.89 -49.13 19.48
N GLY A 418 -15.93 -48.29 18.44
CA GLY A 418 -14.87 -47.33 18.13
C GLY A 418 -13.67 -47.89 17.36
N GLU A 419 -13.77 -49.09 16.79
CA GLU A 419 -12.78 -49.67 15.87
C GLU A 419 -13.07 -49.29 14.40
N GLU A 420 -12.06 -49.32 13.54
CA GLU A 420 -12.20 -48.99 12.12
C GLU A 420 -12.98 -50.08 11.36
N VAL A 421 -14.07 -49.67 10.69
CA VAL A 421 -14.90 -50.59 9.90
C VAL A 421 -14.23 -50.82 8.54
N THR A 422 -13.89 -52.07 8.24
CA THR A 422 -13.38 -52.48 6.92
C THR A 422 -14.37 -52.17 5.80
N GLU A 423 -13.89 -51.80 4.60
CA GLU A 423 -14.74 -51.40 3.47
C GLU A 423 -15.87 -52.39 3.12
N GLU A 424 -15.61 -53.70 3.27
CA GLU A 424 -16.59 -54.77 3.05
C GLU A 424 -17.85 -54.64 3.93
N ARG A 425 -17.72 -54.01 5.11
CA ARG A 425 -18.78 -53.88 6.12
C ARG A 425 -19.51 -52.54 6.12
N TYR A 426 -19.01 -51.50 5.45
CA TYR A 426 -19.61 -50.15 5.45
C TYR A 426 -21.10 -50.14 5.07
N PHE A 427 -21.53 -51.03 4.18
CA PHE A 427 -22.92 -51.07 3.72
C PHE A 427 -23.77 -52.15 4.39
N GLU A 428 -23.28 -52.87 5.42
CA GLU A 428 -24.06 -53.94 6.07
C GLU A 428 -25.42 -53.47 6.57
N ASN A 429 -25.46 -52.38 7.35
CA ASN A 429 -26.70 -51.86 7.90
C ASN A 429 -27.67 -51.37 6.81
N LEU A 430 -27.16 -50.77 5.73
CA LEU A 430 -27.96 -50.38 4.56
C LEU A 430 -28.52 -51.61 3.84
N ASN A 431 -27.72 -52.65 3.66
CA ASN A 431 -28.10 -53.90 3.00
C ASN A 431 -29.12 -54.70 3.82
N ARG A 432 -28.97 -54.77 5.16
CA ARG A 432 -29.98 -55.36 6.06
C ARG A 432 -31.32 -54.65 5.91
N ARG A 433 -31.31 -53.32 5.90
CA ARG A 433 -32.51 -52.47 5.70
C ARG A 433 -33.16 -52.68 4.33
N PHE A 434 -32.35 -52.72 3.27
CA PHE A 434 -32.81 -53.01 1.89
C PHE A 434 -33.44 -54.41 1.79
N ASN A 435 -32.82 -55.42 2.40
CA ASN A 435 -33.31 -56.79 2.42
C ASN A 435 -34.64 -56.90 3.18
N LYS A 436 -34.80 -56.21 4.33
CA LYS A 436 -36.08 -56.11 5.05
C LYS A 436 -37.19 -55.57 4.14
N VAL A 437 -36.96 -54.43 3.48
CA VAL A 437 -37.95 -53.81 2.58
C VAL A 437 -38.28 -54.73 1.39
N MET A 438 -37.30 -55.51 0.89
CA MET A 438 -37.56 -56.52 -0.15
C MET A 438 -38.42 -57.69 0.35
N LEU A 439 -38.19 -58.17 1.57
CA LEU A 439 -39.02 -59.20 2.21
C LEU A 439 -40.45 -58.71 2.47
N GLU A 440 -40.61 -57.49 2.97
CA GLU A 440 -41.93 -56.86 3.16
C GLU A 440 -42.67 -56.67 1.84
N ARG A 441 -41.97 -56.20 0.78
CA ARG A 441 -42.52 -56.10 -0.57
C ARG A 441 -42.93 -57.48 -1.11
N MET A 442 -42.17 -58.54 -0.82
CA MET A 442 -42.50 -59.91 -1.20
C MET A 442 -43.75 -60.41 -0.45
N ALA A 443 -43.84 -60.16 0.85
CA ALA A 443 -45.01 -60.49 1.66
C ALA A 443 -46.27 -59.75 1.17
N ILE A 444 -46.19 -58.44 0.92
CA ILE A 444 -47.29 -57.64 0.34
C ILE A 444 -47.71 -58.20 -1.04
N ASN A 445 -46.76 -58.65 -1.86
CA ASN A 445 -47.07 -59.25 -3.16
C ASN A 445 -47.73 -60.63 -3.03
N LEU A 446 -47.30 -61.48 -2.09
CA LEU A 446 -47.95 -62.75 -1.79
C LEU A 446 -49.38 -62.52 -1.29
N GLU A 447 -49.58 -61.56 -0.38
CA GLU A 447 -50.91 -61.29 0.16
C GLU A 447 -51.83 -60.61 -0.86
N ARG A 448 -51.28 -59.79 -1.77
CA ARG A 448 -52.00 -59.33 -2.97
C ARG A 448 -52.38 -60.48 -3.91
N LYS A 449 -51.53 -61.50 -4.10
CA LYS A 449 -51.87 -62.70 -4.89
C LYS A 449 -52.98 -63.51 -4.19
N ARG A 450 -52.83 -63.80 -2.90
CA ARG A 450 -53.84 -64.47 -2.06
C ARG A 450 -55.18 -63.74 -2.11
N LEU A 451 -55.19 -62.41 -1.95
CA LEU A 451 -56.40 -61.60 -2.04
C LEU A 451 -57.01 -61.61 -3.46
N LYS A 452 -56.20 -61.63 -4.53
CA LYS A 452 -56.70 -61.82 -5.91
C LYS A 452 -57.30 -63.20 -6.12
N GLU A 453 -56.69 -64.26 -5.61
CA GLU A 453 -57.20 -65.63 -5.69
C GLU A 453 -58.49 -65.80 -4.87
N VAL A 454 -58.53 -65.27 -3.64
CA VAL A 454 -59.73 -65.24 -2.81
C VAL A 454 -60.84 -64.42 -3.49
N ASN A 455 -60.53 -63.25 -4.07
CA ASN A 455 -61.51 -62.46 -4.82
C ASN A 455 -62.00 -63.21 -6.07
N SER A 456 -61.11 -63.86 -6.83
CA SER A 456 -61.50 -64.71 -7.97
C SER A 456 -62.40 -65.88 -7.53
N ASN A 457 -62.11 -66.51 -6.40
CA ASN A 457 -62.93 -67.59 -5.83
C ASN A 457 -64.27 -67.08 -5.29
N LEU A 458 -64.32 -65.88 -4.69
CA LEU A 458 -65.56 -65.22 -4.29
C LEU A 458 -66.40 -64.82 -5.52
N GLN A 459 -65.79 -64.29 -6.58
CA GLN A 459 -66.45 -63.99 -7.86
C GLN A 459 -67.01 -65.26 -8.51
N LYS A 460 -66.23 -66.37 -8.54
CA LYS A 460 -66.71 -67.68 -9.02
C LYS A 460 -67.87 -68.21 -8.18
N ARG A 461 -67.78 -68.11 -6.85
CA ARG A 461 -68.84 -68.57 -5.92
C ARG A 461 -70.09 -67.69 -6.02
N LEU A 462 -69.95 -66.39 -6.23
CA LEU A 462 -71.04 -65.46 -6.53
C LEU A 462 -71.70 -65.82 -7.88
N GLY A 463 -70.90 -66.08 -8.92
CA GLY A 463 -71.37 -66.56 -10.22
C GLY A 463 -72.17 -67.86 -10.11
N HIS A 464 -71.68 -68.82 -9.30
CA HIS A 464 -72.38 -70.08 -9.07
C HIS A 464 -73.66 -69.91 -8.23
N TYR A 465 -73.69 -69.00 -7.25
CA TYR A 465 -74.91 -68.62 -6.53
C TYR A 465 -75.95 -67.96 -7.46
N LEU A 466 -75.50 -67.15 -8.41
CA LEU A 466 -76.37 -66.59 -9.45
C LEU A 466 -76.87 -67.68 -10.42
N GLU A 467 -76.14 -68.76 -10.61
CA GLU A 467 -76.57 -69.90 -11.45
C GLU A 467 -77.53 -70.86 -10.76
N MET A 468 -77.33 -71.14 -9.47
CA MET A 468 -78.26 -71.94 -8.66
C MET A 468 -79.62 -71.24 -8.44
N SER A 469 -79.74 -69.94 -8.69
CA SER A 469 -80.99 -69.19 -8.56
C SER A 469 -81.33 -68.40 -9.83
N PRO A 470 -81.91 -69.05 -10.87
CA PRO A 470 -82.22 -68.41 -12.15
C PRO A 470 -83.15 -67.19 -12.02
N MET A 471 -84.05 -67.19 -11.03
CA MET A 471 -84.90 -66.04 -10.66
C MET A 471 -84.08 -64.79 -10.28
N ILE A 472 -82.93 -64.96 -9.60
CA ILE A 472 -82.06 -63.85 -9.17
C ILE A 472 -81.17 -63.40 -10.34
N LYS A 473 -80.66 -64.33 -11.16
CA LYS A 473 -79.90 -64.02 -12.39
C LYS A 473 -80.72 -63.16 -13.36
N GLN A 474 -82.01 -63.48 -13.54
CA GLN A 474 -82.93 -62.68 -14.35
C GLN A 474 -83.21 -61.29 -13.73
N LYS A 475 -83.49 -61.21 -12.41
CA LYS A 475 -83.76 -59.92 -11.76
C LYS A 475 -82.57 -58.96 -11.78
N LEU A 476 -81.33 -59.44 -11.61
CA LEU A 476 -80.13 -58.59 -11.67
C LEU A 476 -79.77 -58.15 -13.09
N LYS A 477 -80.01 -58.98 -14.12
CA LYS A 477 -79.92 -58.55 -15.52
C LYS A 477 -80.99 -57.52 -15.89
N ALA A 478 -82.22 -57.70 -15.43
CA ALA A 478 -83.32 -56.76 -15.67
C ALA A 478 -83.13 -55.40 -14.96
N ALA A 479 -82.31 -55.34 -13.91
CA ALA A 479 -82.01 -54.12 -13.14
C ALA A 479 -80.74 -53.37 -13.61
N ASN A 480 -80.09 -53.77 -14.71
CA ASN A 480 -78.86 -53.15 -15.24
C ASN A 480 -77.68 -53.05 -14.25
N PHE A 481 -77.59 -53.94 -13.26
CA PHE A 481 -76.48 -53.97 -12.29
C PHE A 481 -75.33 -54.94 -12.65
N VAL A 482 -75.42 -55.62 -13.81
CA VAL A 482 -74.35 -56.48 -14.31
C VAL A 482 -73.36 -55.65 -15.13
N ILE A 483 -72.34 -55.12 -14.46
CA ILE A 483 -71.09 -54.74 -15.14
C ILE A 483 -70.41 -56.04 -15.56
N ASP A 484 -70.03 -56.14 -16.83
CA ASP A 484 -69.33 -57.29 -17.36
C ASP A 484 -67.89 -57.32 -16.84
N PHE A 485 -67.63 -58.14 -15.82
CA PHE A 485 -66.29 -58.29 -15.22
C PHE A 485 -65.41 -59.31 -15.97
N GLY A 486 -65.75 -59.65 -17.22
CA GLY A 486 -64.88 -60.33 -18.18
C GLY A 486 -63.88 -59.38 -18.84
N GLY A 487 -63.00 -58.76 -18.04
CA GLY A 487 -62.06 -57.73 -18.51
C GLY A 487 -60.61 -58.01 -18.15
N GLU A 488 -59.95 -58.92 -18.86
CA GLU A 488 -58.48 -58.95 -18.92
C GLU A 488 -57.98 -57.76 -19.76
N SER A 489 -57.93 -56.57 -19.15
CA SER A 489 -57.16 -55.45 -19.70
C SER A 489 -55.66 -55.69 -19.45
N THR A 490 -55.06 -56.56 -20.27
CA THR A 490 -53.60 -56.57 -20.44
C THR A 490 -53.14 -55.15 -20.80
N PRO A 491 -52.28 -54.49 -19.99
CA PRO A 491 -51.72 -53.21 -20.40
C PRO A 491 -50.85 -53.45 -21.64
N PRO A 492 -50.90 -52.55 -22.65
CA PRO A 492 -50.06 -52.71 -23.83
C PRO A 492 -48.59 -52.62 -23.43
N GLN A 493 -47.80 -53.63 -23.80
CA GLN A 493 -46.35 -53.49 -23.79
C GLN A 493 -45.96 -52.43 -24.83
N PRO A 494 -45.07 -51.46 -24.50
CA PRO A 494 -44.45 -50.65 -25.54
C PRO A 494 -43.57 -51.54 -26.40
N SER A 495 -43.95 -51.72 -27.66
CA SER A 495 -43.16 -52.43 -28.65
C SER A 495 -41.80 -51.73 -28.83
N ARG A 496 -40.71 -52.44 -28.54
CA ARG A 496 -39.40 -52.08 -29.06
C ARG A 496 -39.40 -52.28 -30.57
N SER A 497 -39.47 -51.19 -31.33
CA SER A 497 -38.84 -51.15 -32.65
C SER A 497 -37.32 -51.01 -32.48
N HIS A 498 -36.58 -51.35 -33.54
CA HIS A 498 -35.13 -51.22 -33.63
C HIS A 498 -34.61 -49.81 -33.34
#